data_AF-A0AAQ3N7I4-F1
#
_entry.id   AF-A0AAQ3N7I4-F1
#
_cell.length_a   1.000
_cell.length_b   1.000
_cell.length_c   1.000
_cell.angle_alpha   90.00
_cell.angle_beta   90.00
_cell.angle_gamma   90.00
#
_symmetry.space_group_name_H-M   'P 1'
#
loop_
_entity.id
_entity.type
_entity.pdbx_description
1 polymer ?
#
loop_
_entity_poly.entity_id
_entity_poly.type
_entity_poly.pdbx_seq_one_letter_code
_entity_poly.pdbx_strand_id
1 'polypeptide(L)'
;MLSVVGGKFHACGIKSYDRGVICWGFIIKRSTPSPRGIKVFEVAAGDYFTCAVLADKYLMPSCWGVDFPTSLPLAVSPGMCQPAPCPPGSYAINQHKGLCKSPDSRVCMRCSGACPPEMYQKSACNLASDRLCEYNCASCSSSQCFTNCSSSYSNASTEKKTEKFWALQLPVVIAEIAFAIFIVSVVSITAILYVRYRLKDCECSKGSKGKKLNGSSSLQNENKVRPDIEELKIRRAQMFTYEELESATCGFKEESIVGKGSFSCVFKGVLKDGTVVAVKRAIVSPNMQKNSKEFHTELDLLSRLNHAHLLNLL
;
A
#
# COMPACT_ATOMS: atom_id res chain seq x y z
N MET A 1 24.73 17.82 -7.49
CA MET A 1 24.68 16.45 -6.91
C MET A 1 26.06 16.12 -6.38
N LEU A 2 26.17 15.50 -5.20
CA LEU A 2 27.45 15.08 -4.60
C LEU A 2 27.91 13.71 -5.10
N SER A 3 26.96 12.81 -5.32
CA SER A 3 27.20 11.47 -5.85
C SER A 3 25.95 11.00 -6.60
N VAL A 4 26.14 10.16 -7.61
CA VAL A 4 25.09 9.53 -8.39
C VAL A 4 25.45 8.06 -8.59
N VAL A 5 24.48 7.18 -8.39
CA VAL A 5 24.59 5.75 -8.62
C VAL A 5 23.50 5.31 -9.60
N GLY A 6 23.87 4.44 -10.53
CA GLY A 6 22.96 3.83 -11.50
C GLY A 6 22.59 2.42 -11.06
N GLY A 7 21.30 2.16 -10.93
CA GLY A 7 20.74 0.81 -10.95
C GLY A 7 20.38 0.40 -12.36
N LYS A 8 19.79 -0.80 -12.51
CA LYS A 8 19.40 -1.32 -13.83
C LYS A 8 18.26 -0.54 -14.48
N PHE A 9 17.33 -0.02 -13.69
CA PHE A 9 16.13 0.67 -14.19
C PHE A 9 15.90 2.06 -13.58
N HIS A 10 16.72 2.47 -12.62
CA HIS A 10 16.62 3.76 -11.95
C HIS A 10 18.01 4.29 -11.63
N ALA A 11 18.10 5.58 -11.35
CA ALA A 11 19.30 6.20 -10.80
C ALA A 11 18.93 6.97 -9.53
N CYS A 12 19.85 7.01 -8.58
CA CYS A 12 19.69 7.79 -7.36
C CYS A 12 20.93 8.65 -7.15
N GLY A 13 20.76 9.79 -6.50
CA GLY A 13 21.89 10.58 -6.11
C GLY A 13 21.66 11.38 -4.85
N ILE A 14 22.78 11.84 -4.31
CA ILE A 14 22.84 12.63 -3.09
C ILE A 14 22.85 14.10 -3.49
N LYS A 15 21.87 14.85 -3.02
CA LYS A 15 21.78 16.29 -3.20
C LYS A 15 22.97 16.99 -2.54
N SER A 16 23.43 18.09 -3.16
CA SER A 16 24.61 18.79 -2.67
C SER A 16 24.37 19.75 -1.52
N TYR A 17 23.14 20.21 -1.31
CA TYR A 17 22.83 21.27 -0.36
C TYR A 17 22.26 20.76 0.98
N ASP A 18 21.69 19.56 1.02
CA ASP A 18 21.08 18.96 2.22
C ASP A 18 21.48 17.50 2.46
N ARG A 19 22.32 16.91 1.59
CA ARG A 19 22.67 15.47 1.57
C ARG A 19 21.45 14.53 1.53
N GLY A 20 20.30 15.03 1.09
CA GLY A 20 19.11 14.22 0.87
C GLY A 20 19.26 13.33 -0.36
N VAL A 21 18.50 12.23 -0.39
CA VAL A 21 18.47 11.33 -1.55
C VAL A 21 17.35 11.71 -2.49
N ILE A 22 17.63 11.69 -3.78
CA ILE A 22 16.63 11.78 -4.84
C ILE A 22 16.88 10.67 -5.85
N CYS A 23 15.81 9.99 -6.27
CA CYS A 23 15.83 8.91 -7.25
C CYS A 23 14.92 9.24 -8.42
N TRP A 24 15.31 8.83 -9.62
CA TRP A 24 14.57 9.01 -10.86
C TRP A 24 14.71 7.76 -11.76
N GLY A 25 13.83 7.64 -12.75
CA GLY A 25 13.76 6.47 -13.63
C GLY A 25 12.52 5.62 -13.37
N PHE A 26 12.62 4.32 -13.63
CA PHE A 26 11.49 3.40 -13.53
C PHE A 26 11.23 3.01 -12.07
N ILE A 27 10.01 3.26 -11.60
CA ILE A 27 9.57 2.92 -10.25
C ILE A 27 8.52 1.81 -10.33
N ILE A 28 8.78 0.70 -9.64
CA ILE A 28 7.82 -0.42 -9.56
C ILE A 28 6.71 -0.05 -8.58
N LYS A 29 5.43 -0.21 -8.97
CA LYS A 29 4.27 0.18 -8.13
C LYS A 29 4.22 -0.49 -6.74
N ARG A 30 4.86 -1.66 -6.58
CA ARG A 30 4.98 -2.40 -5.31
C ARG A 30 6.28 -2.13 -4.54
N SER A 31 7.15 -1.24 -5.01
CA SER A 31 8.41 -0.91 -4.32
C SER A 31 8.20 -0.04 -3.09
N THR A 32 9.03 -0.21 -2.06
CA THR A 32 9.09 0.78 -0.97
C THR A 32 9.69 2.10 -1.50
N PRO A 33 9.06 3.25 -1.21
CA PRO A 33 9.54 4.54 -1.71
C PRO A 33 10.82 4.99 -1.00
N SER A 34 11.60 5.84 -1.65
CA SER A 34 12.77 6.47 -1.02
C SER A 34 12.34 7.28 0.21
N PRO A 35 12.99 7.13 1.37
CA PRO A 35 12.64 7.89 2.56
C PRO A 35 12.81 9.39 2.34
N ARG A 36 11.85 10.19 2.82
CA ARG A 36 11.92 11.66 2.76
C ARG A 36 12.56 12.21 4.03
N GLY A 37 13.34 13.28 3.89
CA GLY A 37 13.95 13.97 5.03
C GLY A 37 15.12 13.23 5.68
N ILE A 38 15.67 12.19 5.04
CA ILE A 38 16.88 11.51 5.51
C ILE A 38 18.13 12.16 4.94
N LYS A 39 19.17 12.26 5.75
CA LYS A 39 20.53 12.62 5.32
C LYS A 39 21.36 11.36 5.18
N VAL A 40 22.12 11.26 4.11
CA VAL A 40 22.94 10.07 3.84
C VAL A 40 24.40 10.41 3.58
N PHE A 41 25.26 9.45 3.89
CA PHE A 41 26.68 9.49 3.57
C PHE A 41 26.96 9.04 2.16
N GLU A 42 26.43 7.87 1.84
CA GLU A 42 26.70 7.14 0.61
C GLU A 42 25.43 6.41 0.20
N VAL A 43 25.31 6.19 -1.11
CA VAL A 43 24.21 5.47 -1.73
C VAL A 43 24.79 4.40 -2.63
N ALA A 44 24.13 3.25 -2.71
CA ALA A 44 24.41 2.17 -3.65
C ALA A 44 23.10 1.73 -4.28
N ALA A 45 23.08 1.55 -5.60
CA ALA A 45 21.91 1.08 -6.33
C ALA A 45 22.13 -0.35 -6.82
N GLY A 46 21.11 -1.20 -6.64
CA GLY A 46 21.00 -2.50 -7.28
C GLY A 46 20.03 -2.45 -8.46
N ASP A 47 19.52 -3.62 -8.87
CA ASP A 47 18.63 -3.72 -10.02
C ASP A 47 17.31 -2.94 -9.84
N TYR A 48 16.65 -3.15 -8.69
CA TYR A 48 15.34 -2.59 -8.36
C TYR A 48 15.27 -1.97 -6.96
N PHE A 49 16.42 -1.78 -6.32
CA PHE A 49 16.52 -1.21 -4.99
C PHE A 49 17.69 -0.25 -4.86
N THR A 50 17.66 0.55 -3.81
CA THR A 50 18.75 1.45 -3.43
C THR A 50 18.93 1.34 -1.92
N CYS A 51 20.19 1.30 -1.51
CA CYS A 51 20.60 1.31 -0.12
C CYS A 51 21.41 2.55 0.16
N ALA A 52 21.29 3.10 1.36
CA ALA A 52 22.08 4.25 1.78
C ALA A 52 22.52 4.14 3.23
N VAL A 53 23.69 4.71 3.52
CA VAL A 53 24.22 4.83 4.88
C VAL A 53 23.67 6.10 5.51
N LEU A 54 22.87 5.96 6.57
CA LEU A 54 22.21 7.10 7.22
C LEU A 54 23.20 7.91 8.05
N ALA A 55 23.16 9.24 7.91
CA ALA A 55 24.06 10.13 8.64
C ALA A 55 23.72 10.26 10.14
N ASP A 56 22.44 10.13 10.51
CA ASP A 56 21.96 10.40 11.85
C ASP A 56 21.68 9.14 12.69
N LYS A 57 21.79 7.93 12.10
CA LYS A 57 21.46 6.64 12.77
C LYS A 57 22.66 5.69 12.86
N TYR A 58 23.75 6.11 13.50
CA TYR A 58 24.95 5.29 13.73
C TYR A 58 25.52 4.65 12.45
N LEU A 59 25.36 5.32 11.32
CA LEU A 59 25.78 4.80 10.00
C LEU A 59 25.13 3.46 9.65
N MET A 60 23.94 3.17 10.19
CA MET A 60 23.18 1.99 9.82
C MET A 60 22.69 2.13 8.37
N PRO A 61 22.89 1.09 7.54
CA PRO A 61 22.36 1.09 6.19
C PRO A 61 20.84 0.93 6.21
N SER A 62 20.18 1.60 5.26
CA SER A 62 18.74 1.48 5.04
C SER A 62 18.49 1.33 3.54
N CYS A 63 17.70 0.32 3.16
CA CYS A 63 17.34 0.06 1.77
C CYS A 63 15.86 0.30 1.51
N TRP A 64 15.56 0.68 0.28
CA TRP A 64 14.21 0.80 -0.27
C TRP A 64 14.20 0.30 -1.71
N GLY A 65 13.03 -0.08 -2.20
CA GLY A 65 12.86 -0.74 -3.50
C GLY A 65 12.18 -2.10 -3.40
N VAL A 66 12.59 -3.03 -4.27
CA VAL A 66 12.13 -4.42 -4.32
C VAL A 66 13.34 -5.36 -4.24
N ASP A 67 13.18 -6.50 -3.55
CA ASP A 67 14.19 -7.58 -3.49
C ASP A 67 15.59 -7.15 -3.02
N PHE A 68 15.66 -6.16 -2.10
CA PHE A 68 16.92 -5.80 -1.46
C PHE A 68 17.34 -6.85 -0.41
N PRO A 69 18.66 -7.05 -0.20
CA PRO A 69 19.14 -8.00 0.81
C PRO A 69 18.68 -7.59 2.21
N THR A 70 18.16 -8.57 2.96
CA THR A 70 17.68 -8.38 4.34
C THR A 70 18.80 -8.28 5.36
N SER A 71 19.98 -8.76 5.03
CA SER A 71 21.20 -8.60 5.83
C SER A 71 22.25 -7.84 5.02
N LEU A 72 22.64 -6.69 5.55
CA LEU A 72 23.73 -5.90 5.01
C LEU A 72 24.89 -6.00 6.01
N PRO A 73 26.10 -6.37 5.58
CA PRO A 73 27.25 -6.29 6.46
C PRO A 73 27.45 -4.82 6.85
N LEU A 74 27.42 -4.51 8.14
CA LEU A 74 27.85 -3.21 8.66
C LEU A 74 29.36 -3.10 8.50
N ALA A 75 29.81 -2.79 7.28
CA ALA A 75 31.15 -2.31 7.06
C ALA A 75 31.10 -0.78 7.03
N VAL A 76 31.20 -0.17 8.21
CA VAL A 76 31.60 1.23 8.33
C VAL A 76 32.97 1.33 7.66
N SER A 77 33.06 1.94 6.49
CA SER A 77 34.33 2.12 5.78
C SER A 77 35.37 2.77 6.70
N PRO A 78 36.59 2.21 6.83
CA PRO A 78 37.68 2.76 7.64
C PRO A 78 37.99 4.23 7.32
N GLY A 79 37.65 4.69 6.11
CA GLY A 79 37.88 6.07 5.65
C GLY A 79 36.96 7.14 6.26
N MET A 80 35.99 6.77 7.10
CA MET A 80 35.09 7.74 7.75
C MET A 80 35.67 8.33 9.05
N CYS A 81 36.60 7.62 9.69
CA CYS A 81 37.29 8.10 10.89
C CYS A 81 38.51 8.92 10.51
N GLN A 82 38.55 10.18 10.93
CA GLN A 82 39.69 11.06 10.74
C GLN A 82 40.19 11.61 12.09
N PRO A 83 41.48 12.02 12.18
CA PRO A 83 42.00 12.68 13.37
C PRO A 83 41.17 13.91 13.75
N ALA A 84 40.99 14.14 15.05
CA ALA A 84 40.42 15.37 15.57
C ALA A 84 41.49 16.49 15.55
N PRO A 85 41.16 17.73 15.13
CA PRO A 85 39.88 18.19 14.57
C PRO A 85 39.70 17.81 13.10
N CYS A 86 38.44 17.73 12.64
CA CYS A 86 38.12 17.47 11.24
C CYS A 86 38.79 18.49 10.30
N PRO A 87 39.17 18.09 9.08
CA PRO A 87 39.82 18.99 8.13
C PRO A 87 38.89 20.14 7.70
N PRO A 88 39.44 21.25 7.20
CA PRO A 88 38.66 22.38 6.71
C PRO A 88 37.59 21.97 5.71
N GLY A 89 36.41 22.58 5.81
CA GLY A 89 35.25 22.23 4.97
C GLY A 89 34.56 20.92 5.38
N SER A 90 34.84 20.41 6.59
CA SER A 90 34.16 19.27 7.19
C SER A 90 33.76 19.55 8.64
N TYR A 91 32.74 18.85 9.12
CA TYR A 91 32.24 18.95 10.49
C TYR A 91 32.24 17.59 11.17
N ALA A 92 32.38 17.59 12.50
CA ALA A 92 32.40 16.39 13.31
C ALA A 92 30.98 15.95 13.67
N ILE A 93 30.68 14.65 13.51
CA ILE A 93 29.42 14.07 13.98
C ILE A 93 29.62 13.55 15.39
N ASN A 94 29.13 14.32 16.36
CA ASN A 94 29.32 14.03 17.79
C ASN A 94 28.32 12.99 18.35
N GLN A 95 27.28 12.61 17.60
CA GLN A 95 26.25 11.66 18.05
C GLN A 95 26.76 10.20 18.12
N HIS A 96 28.01 9.93 17.74
CA HIS A 96 28.55 8.58 17.54
C HIS A 96 29.87 8.36 18.28
N LYS A 97 29.88 8.64 19.59
CA LYS A 97 31.02 8.37 20.47
C LYS A 97 31.28 6.85 20.51
N GLY A 98 32.44 6.40 20.01
CA GLY A 98 32.83 4.98 19.99
C GLY A 98 32.77 4.26 18.64
N LEU A 99 32.36 4.93 17.55
CA LEU A 99 32.42 4.33 16.20
C LEU A 99 33.86 4.19 15.67
N CYS A 100 34.73 5.13 16.04
CA CYS A 100 36.14 5.11 15.70
C CYS A 100 36.93 4.36 16.78
N LYS A 101 37.86 3.49 16.35
CA LYS A 101 38.70 2.70 17.27
C LYS A 101 39.60 3.57 18.15
N SER A 102 40.07 4.71 17.63
CA SER A 102 40.94 5.63 18.35
C SER A 102 40.12 6.73 19.05
N PRO A 103 40.41 7.05 20.33
CA PRO A 103 39.73 8.13 21.06
C PRO A 103 39.97 9.53 20.45
N ASP A 104 41.08 9.70 19.72
CA ASP A 104 41.43 10.95 19.04
C ASP A 104 40.91 11.02 17.60
N SER A 105 40.09 10.05 17.19
CA SER A 105 39.46 10.02 15.87
C SER A 105 37.96 10.25 15.98
N ARG A 106 37.43 11.01 15.02
CA ARG A 106 36.00 11.32 14.92
C ARG A 106 35.52 11.05 13.50
N VAL A 107 34.21 10.83 13.37
CA VAL A 107 33.58 10.77 12.06
C VAL A 107 33.46 12.19 11.51
N CYS A 108 34.11 12.45 10.38
CA CYS A 108 34.11 13.75 9.73
C CYS A 108 33.29 13.72 8.44
N MET A 109 32.38 14.68 8.29
CA MET A 109 31.54 14.80 7.10
C MET A 109 31.81 16.11 6.39
N ARG A 110 31.99 16.07 5.06
CA ARG A 110 32.15 17.29 4.26
C ARG A 110 30.89 18.15 4.31
N CYS A 111 31.07 19.45 4.41
CA CYS A 111 29.99 20.42 4.35
C CYS A 111 29.21 20.28 3.04
N SER A 112 27.90 20.51 3.11
CA SER A 112 27.05 20.71 1.96
C SER A 112 27.47 21.95 1.17
N GLY A 113 27.28 21.89 -0.15
CA GLY A 113 27.57 22.95 -1.10
C GLY A 113 26.70 24.20 -0.90
N ALA A 114 26.75 25.10 -1.87
CA ALA A 114 25.93 26.30 -1.87
C ALA A 114 24.43 25.96 -1.87
N CYS A 115 23.63 26.82 -1.23
CA CYS A 115 22.17 26.70 -1.28
C CYS A 115 21.68 26.93 -2.72
N PRO A 116 20.68 26.17 -3.18
CA PRO A 116 20.09 26.35 -4.50
C PRO A 116 19.34 27.71 -4.61
N PRO A 117 19.05 28.22 -5.82
CA PRO A 117 18.57 29.59 -6.04
C PRO A 117 17.27 29.98 -5.29
N GLU A 118 16.38 29.02 -5.03
CA GLU A 118 15.12 29.26 -4.29
C GLU A 118 15.27 29.17 -2.76
N MET A 119 16.48 28.94 -2.26
CA MET A 119 16.79 28.78 -0.84
C MET A 119 17.88 29.75 -0.41
N TYR A 120 17.77 30.28 0.80
CA TYR A 120 18.80 31.11 1.41
C TYR A 120 19.55 30.34 2.49
N GLN A 121 20.78 30.77 2.75
CA GLN A 121 21.58 30.20 3.83
C GLN A 121 21.14 30.76 5.17
N LYS A 122 20.61 29.89 6.03
CA LYS A 122 20.25 30.23 7.42
C LYS A 122 21.47 30.23 8.33
N SER A 123 22.35 29.23 8.18
CA SER A 123 23.59 29.11 8.94
C SER A 123 24.72 28.58 8.07
N ALA A 124 25.95 29.05 8.36
CA ALA A 124 27.16 28.55 7.71
C ALA A 124 27.58 27.19 8.29
N CYS A 125 28.28 26.39 7.49
CA CYS A 125 28.95 25.19 7.98
C CYS A 125 30.06 25.58 8.96
N ASN A 126 30.20 24.83 10.05
CA ASN A 126 31.22 25.00 11.07
C ASN A 126 31.77 23.63 11.51
N LEU A 127 32.66 23.58 12.50
CA LEU A 127 33.27 22.32 12.95
C LEU A 127 32.29 21.33 13.59
N ALA A 128 31.09 21.76 14.00
CA ALA A 128 30.11 20.96 14.72
C ALA A 128 28.84 20.67 13.90
N SER A 129 28.52 21.47 12.89
CA SER A 129 27.29 21.33 12.11
C SER A 129 27.47 21.76 10.65
N ASP A 130 26.69 21.11 9.79
CA ASP A 130 26.60 21.49 8.38
C ASP A 130 25.92 22.85 8.17
N ARG A 131 26.07 23.39 6.96
CA ARG A 131 25.27 24.51 6.45
C ARG A 131 23.79 24.14 6.47
N LEU A 132 22.94 25.09 6.83
CA LEU A 132 21.49 24.96 6.77
C LEU A 132 20.91 25.89 5.72
N CYS A 133 20.18 25.34 4.77
CA CYS A 133 19.44 26.09 3.75
C CYS A 133 17.94 26.07 4.08
N GLU A 134 17.26 27.20 3.88
CA GLU A 134 15.83 27.34 4.13
C GLU A 134 15.13 27.98 2.93
N TYR A 135 13.87 27.61 2.69
CA TYR A 135 13.08 28.19 1.61
C TYR A 135 12.61 29.60 1.98
N ASN A 136 12.58 30.49 1.00
CA ASN A 136 11.90 31.77 1.17
C ASN A 136 10.39 31.59 0.95
N CYS A 137 9.66 31.37 2.03
CA CYS A 137 8.22 31.12 1.98
C CYS A 137 7.38 32.33 1.53
N ALA A 138 7.96 33.53 1.41
CA ALA A 138 7.28 34.68 0.85
C ALA A 138 7.21 34.66 -0.69
N SER A 139 8.10 33.89 -1.35
CA SER A 139 8.26 33.91 -2.80
C SER A 139 8.53 32.50 -3.35
N CYS A 140 7.59 31.58 -3.11
CA CYS A 140 7.68 30.22 -3.66
C CYS A 140 7.32 30.17 -5.15
N SER A 141 8.21 29.60 -5.96
CA SER A 141 7.99 29.29 -7.39
C SER A 141 7.86 27.79 -7.67
N SER A 142 8.49 26.91 -6.87
CA SER A 142 8.45 25.46 -7.06
C SER A 142 7.48 24.74 -6.13
N SER A 143 6.95 23.61 -6.60
CA SER A 143 6.07 22.72 -5.81
C SER A 143 6.73 22.23 -4.51
N GLN A 144 8.06 22.10 -4.49
CA GLN A 144 8.83 21.71 -3.30
C GLN A 144 8.84 22.83 -2.25
N CYS A 145 9.02 24.09 -2.69
CA CYS A 145 8.90 25.25 -1.82
C CYS A 145 7.50 25.33 -1.19
N PHE A 146 6.45 25.22 -2.01
CA PHE A 146 5.06 25.24 -1.52
C PHE A 146 4.83 24.16 -0.46
N THR A 147 5.24 22.92 -0.73
CA THR A 147 5.06 21.80 0.20
C THR A 147 5.77 22.04 1.54
N ASN A 148 7.03 22.49 1.52
CA ASN A 148 7.79 22.75 2.75
C ASN A 148 7.26 23.96 3.52
N CYS A 149 6.84 25.02 2.82
CA CYS A 149 6.31 26.22 3.46
C CYS A 149 4.90 26.01 4.04
N SER A 150 4.09 25.14 3.45
CA SER A 150 2.80 24.73 4.03
C SER A 150 2.96 24.08 5.41
N SER A 151 4.05 23.32 5.65
CA SER A 151 4.34 22.71 6.96
C SER A 151 4.92 23.67 8.01
N SER A 152 5.39 24.85 7.61
CA SER A 152 5.95 25.85 8.53
C SER A 152 4.85 26.75 9.14
N TYR A 153 3.78 27.01 8.39
CA TYR A 153 2.60 27.75 8.88
C TYR A 153 1.81 27.01 9.98
N SER A 154 1.88 25.67 10.03
CA SER A 154 1.29 24.87 11.11
C SER A 154 2.07 24.94 12.44
N ASN A 155 3.36 25.26 12.41
CA ASN A 155 4.22 25.23 13.61
C ASN A 155 4.48 26.63 14.21
N ALA A 156 4.29 27.71 13.46
CA ALA A 156 4.48 29.08 13.98
C ALA A 156 3.24 29.67 14.67
N SER A 157 2.09 29.00 14.61
CA SER A 157 0.80 29.49 15.13
C SER A 157 0.32 28.78 16.40
N THR A 158 1.11 27.84 16.93
CA THR A 158 0.64 26.84 17.90
C THR A 158 0.65 27.30 19.37
N GLU A 159 1.32 28.38 19.73
CA GLU A 159 1.38 28.81 21.15
C GLU A 159 0.28 29.80 21.59
N LYS A 160 -0.41 30.51 20.68
CA LYS A 160 -1.40 31.55 21.08
C LYS A 160 -2.82 31.37 20.54
N LYS A 161 -3.06 30.44 19.60
CA LYS A 161 -4.40 30.24 19.00
C LYS A 161 -5.21 29.09 19.61
N THR A 162 -4.57 28.15 20.30
CA THR A 162 -5.20 26.93 20.84
C THR A 162 -6.33 27.25 21.83
N GLU A 163 -6.10 28.12 22.82
CA GLU A 163 -7.10 28.42 23.85
C GLU A 163 -8.41 29.01 23.29
N LYS A 164 -8.34 29.88 22.28
CA LYS A 164 -9.54 30.56 21.72
C LYS A 164 -10.26 29.72 20.66
N PHE A 165 -9.56 28.84 19.96
CA PHE A 165 -10.16 28.01 18.91
C PHE A 165 -10.93 26.81 19.49
N TRP A 166 -10.39 26.18 20.54
CA TRP A 166 -11.10 25.11 21.25
C TRP A 166 -12.35 25.61 21.98
N ALA A 167 -12.37 26.84 22.50
CA ALA A 167 -13.54 27.42 23.16
C ALA A 167 -14.74 27.67 22.22
N LEU A 168 -14.51 27.94 20.93
CA LEU A 168 -15.56 28.23 19.95
C LEU A 168 -16.04 26.99 19.17
N GLN A 169 -15.16 26.00 18.94
CA GLN A 169 -15.52 24.80 18.16
C GLN A 169 -16.07 23.64 19.00
N LEU A 170 -15.79 23.60 20.31
CA LEU A 170 -16.28 22.55 21.20
C LEU A 170 -17.81 22.37 21.21
N PRO A 171 -18.65 23.43 21.26
CA PRO A 171 -20.11 23.25 21.24
C PRO A 171 -20.64 22.71 19.90
N VAL A 172 -19.99 23.02 18.77
CA VAL A 172 -20.38 22.51 17.45
C VAL A 172 -20.10 21.02 17.33
N VAL A 173 -18.93 20.58 17.79
CA VAL A 173 -18.55 19.15 17.75
C VAL A 173 -19.44 18.31 18.68
N ILE A 174 -19.79 18.82 19.85
CA ILE A 174 -20.70 18.14 20.78
C ILE A 174 -22.10 18.00 20.17
N ALA A 175 -22.60 19.04 19.49
CA ALA A 175 -23.90 19.01 18.84
C ALA A 175 -23.95 17.96 17.72
N GLU A 176 -22.92 17.88 16.88
CA GLU A 176 -22.82 16.87 15.81
C GLU A 176 -22.75 15.44 16.35
N ILE A 177 -21.97 15.20 17.41
CA ILE A 177 -21.88 13.88 18.05
C ILE A 177 -23.22 13.50 18.69
N ALA A 178 -23.88 14.43 19.39
CA ALA A 178 -25.19 14.20 19.99
C ALA A 178 -26.25 13.88 18.92
N PHE A 179 -26.22 14.58 17.78
CA PHE A 179 -27.12 14.33 16.66
C PHE A 179 -26.88 12.95 16.03
N ALA A 180 -25.62 12.57 15.82
CA ALA A 180 -25.27 11.24 15.32
C ALA A 180 -25.74 10.13 16.27
N ILE A 181 -25.55 10.29 17.58
CA ILE A 181 -26.03 9.33 18.60
C ILE A 181 -27.56 9.25 18.58
N PHE A 182 -28.24 10.39 18.46
CA PHE A 182 -29.70 10.43 18.39
C PHE A 182 -30.21 9.66 17.16
N ILE A 183 -29.64 9.88 15.97
CA ILE A 183 -30.02 9.16 14.75
C ILE A 183 -29.81 7.66 14.91
N VAL A 184 -28.65 7.23 15.43
CA VAL A 184 -28.36 5.81 15.64
C VAL A 184 -29.35 5.18 16.62
N SER A 185 -29.70 5.90 17.70
CA SER A 185 -30.69 5.42 18.67
C SER A 185 -32.09 5.26 18.06
N VAL A 186 -32.53 6.21 17.23
CA VAL A 186 -33.81 6.16 16.53
C VAL A 186 -33.84 5.00 15.56
N VAL A 187 -32.81 4.83 14.72
CA VAL A 187 -32.72 3.72 13.76
C VAL A 187 -32.70 2.36 14.48
N SER A 188 -31.99 2.26 15.60
CA SER A 188 -31.95 1.02 16.38
C SER A 188 -33.31 0.72 17.01
N ILE A 189 -34.02 1.71 17.54
CA ILE A 189 -35.36 1.55 18.12
C ILE A 189 -36.36 1.19 17.03
N THR A 190 -36.34 1.86 15.87
CA THR A 190 -37.24 1.52 14.76
C THR A 190 -36.98 0.13 14.20
N ALA A 191 -35.72 -0.30 14.10
CA ALA A 191 -35.37 -1.67 13.72
C ALA A 191 -35.89 -2.68 14.77
N ILE A 192 -35.71 -2.42 16.06
CA ILE A 192 -36.23 -3.29 17.13
C ILE A 192 -37.76 -3.36 17.08
N LEU A 193 -38.45 -2.23 16.90
CA LEU A 193 -39.91 -2.19 16.79
C LEU A 193 -40.40 -2.87 15.51
N TYR A 194 -39.70 -2.69 14.39
CA TYR A 194 -40.00 -3.37 13.13
C TYR A 194 -39.85 -4.89 13.26
N VAL A 195 -38.76 -5.35 13.89
CA VAL A 195 -38.52 -6.77 14.17
C VAL A 195 -39.56 -7.32 15.14
N ARG A 196 -39.92 -6.58 16.21
CA ARG A 196 -40.99 -6.98 17.13
C ARG A 196 -42.37 -6.99 16.50
N TYR A 197 -42.66 -6.06 15.60
CA TYR A 197 -43.88 -6.03 14.81
C TYR A 197 -43.94 -7.26 13.88
N ARG A 198 -42.86 -7.55 13.17
CA ARG A 198 -42.74 -8.75 12.32
C ARG A 198 -42.78 -10.07 13.10
N LEU A 199 -42.26 -10.10 14.32
CA LEU A 199 -42.35 -11.25 15.22
C LEU A 199 -43.75 -11.43 15.82
N LYS A 200 -44.55 -10.36 15.97
CA LYS A 200 -45.96 -10.44 16.37
C LYS A 200 -46.85 -11.01 15.27
N ASP A 201 -46.54 -10.75 14.01
CA ASP A 201 -47.22 -11.35 12.85
C ASP A 201 -46.78 -12.80 12.56
N CYS A 202 -45.87 -13.35 13.37
CA CYS A 202 -45.54 -14.76 13.35
C CYS A 202 -46.39 -15.51 14.39
N GLU A 203 -47.69 -15.62 14.16
CA GLU A 203 -48.48 -16.67 14.80
C GLU A 203 -47.95 -18.02 14.30
N CYS A 204 -47.32 -18.78 15.19
CA CYS A 204 -47.02 -20.19 14.96
C CYS A 204 -48.34 -20.97 14.87
N SER A 205 -48.88 -21.12 13.65
CA SER A 205 -49.88 -22.15 13.40
C SER A 205 -49.22 -23.51 13.60
N LYS A 206 -49.64 -24.18 14.67
CA LYS A 206 -49.29 -25.57 14.95
C LYS A 206 -49.83 -26.46 13.83
N GLY A 207 -48.92 -27.19 13.19
CA GLY A 207 -49.15 -28.59 12.88
C GLY A 207 -49.41 -28.96 11.41
N SER A 208 -48.48 -29.80 10.95
CA SER A 208 -48.77 -31.14 10.43
C SER A 208 -48.88 -31.35 8.91
N LYS A 209 -48.08 -32.34 8.50
CA LYS A 209 -48.25 -33.32 7.41
C LYS A 209 -47.89 -32.85 6.00
N GLY A 210 -46.84 -33.48 5.49
CA GLY A 210 -46.48 -33.47 4.08
C GLY A 210 -47.52 -34.12 3.19
N LYS A 211 -47.40 -33.85 1.89
CA LYS A 211 -47.92 -34.68 0.81
C LYS A 211 -47.00 -34.57 -0.41
N LYS A 212 -46.74 -35.74 -0.97
CA LYS A 212 -46.13 -36.03 -2.28
C LYS A 212 -47.09 -35.67 -3.42
N LEU A 213 -46.51 -35.59 -4.63
CA LEU A 213 -47.00 -36.02 -5.96
C LEU A 213 -47.34 -34.96 -7.05
N ASN A 214 -46.46 -34.95 -8.07
CA ASN A 214 -46.62 -35.07 -9.54
C ASN A 214 -47.39 -34.07 -10.44
N GLY A 215 -46.77 -33.87 -11.62
CA GLY A 215 -47.35 -33.50 -12.94
C GLY A 215 -46.35 -32.63 -13.73
N SER A 216 -45.61 -33.06 -14.77
CA SER A 216 -45.87 -33.67 -16.10
C SER A 216 -45.75 -32.65 -17.25
N SER A 217 -45.18 -33.13 -18.38
CA SER A 217 -45.06 -32.56 -19.75
C SER A 217 -44.04 -31.41 -19.93
N SER A 218 -43.25 -31.30 -21.02
CA SER A 218 -43.44 -31.69 -22.42
C SER A 218 -42.08 -31.84 -23.16
N LEU A 219 -42.10 -32.61 -24.25
CA LEU A 219 -41.00 -33.08 -25.12
C LEU A 219 -40.88 -32.22 -26.40
N GLN A 220 -39.77 -32.43 -27.16
CA GLN A 220 -39.47 -32.10 -28.60
C GLN A 220 -38.60 -30.85 -28.85
N ASN A 221 -37.60 -30.78 -29.77
CA ASN A 221 -36.87 -31.76 -30.61
C ASN A 221 -35.62 -31.11 -31.28
N GLU A 222 -34.61 -31.95 -31.59
CA GLU A 222 -33.71 -32.00 -32.78
C GLU A 222 -32.64 -30.92 -33.13
N ASN A 223 -31.37 -31.37 -33.05
CA ASN A 223 -30.28 -31.44 -34.05
C ASN A 223 -29.76 -30.20 -34.84
N LYS A 224 -28.43 -29.92 -34.72
CA LYS A 224 -27.52 -29.68 -35.88
C LYS A 224 -26.00 -29.68 -35.55
N VAL A 225 -25.28 -30.67 -36.10
CA VAL A 225 -23.97 -30.64 -36.80
C VAL A 225 -22.69 -30.13 -36.08
N ARG A 226 -21.67 -31.01 -36.03
CA ARG A 226 -20.23 -30.69 -35.80
C ARG A 226 -19.61 -30.01 -37.04
N PRO A 227 -18.50 -29.26 -36.89
CA PRO A 227 -17.25 -29.89 -37.29
C PRO A 227 -16.14 -29.82 -36.23
N ASP A 228 -15.29 -30.83 -36.36
CA ASP A 228 -14.07 -31.19 -35.67
C ASP A 228 -12.95 -30.16 -35.83
N ILE A 229 -12.35 -29.70 -34.73
CA ILE A 229 -10.92 -29.31 -34.58
C ILE A 229 -10.53 -29.44 -33.09
N GLU A 230 -9.42 -30.16 -32.83
CA GLU A 230 -8.65 -30.28 -31.57
C GLU A 230 -8.88 -31.50 -30.68
N GLU A 231 -8.57 -32.67 -31.22
CA GLU A 231 -7.95 -33.74 -30.43
C GLU A 231 -6.43 -33.48 -30.30
N LEU A 232 -6.04 -32.50 -29.48
CA LEU A 232 -4.68 -32.40 -28.92
C LEU A 232 -4.78 -32.09 -27.42
N LYS A 233 -4.34 -33.06 -26.62
CA LYS A 233 -4.45 -33.15 -25.16
C LYS A 233 -3.81 -31.96 -24.43
N ILE A 234 -4.63 -31.00 -24.04
CA ILE A 234 -4.47 -30.22 -22.81
C ILE A 234 -5.83 -30.32 -22.12
N ARG A 235 -5.90 -30.78 -20.87
CA ARG A 235 -7.17 -30.75 -20.11
C ARG A 235 -7.57 -29.28 -19.95
N ARG A 236 -8.34 -28.75 -20.90
CA ARG A 236 -8.92 -27.41 -20.84
C ARG A 236 -9.87 -27.36 -19.65
N ALA A 237 -9.83 -26.25 -18.93
CA ALA A 237 -10.74 -25.94 -17.83
C ALA A 237 -12.19 -26.25 -18.23
N GLN A 238 -12.92 -26.90 -17.33
CA GLN A 238 -14.32 -27.21 -17.51
C GLN A 238 -15.14 -25.92 -17.60
N MET A 239 -15.97 -25.82 -18.63
CA MET A 239 -16.85 -24.67 -18.82
C MET A 239 -18.19 -24.96 -18.13
N PHE A 240 -18.58 -24.06 -17.23
CA PHE A 240 -19.86 -24.10 -16.52
C PHE A 240 -20.75 -22.95 -17.00
N THR A 241 -22.05 -23.18 -17.13
CA THR A 241 -22.98 -22.08 -17.42
C THR A 241 -23.23 -21.25 -16.17
N TYR A 242 -23.69 -20.01 -16.34
CA TYR A 242 -24.02 -19.14 -15.21
C TYR A 242 -25.10 -19.77 -14.32
N GLU A 243 -26.12 -20.37 -14.91
CA GLU A 243 -27.25 -21.00 -14.20
C GLU A 243 -26.80 -22.19 -13.36
N GLU A 244 -25.83 -22.96 -13.85
CA GLU A 244 -25.25 -24.08 -13.11
C GLU A 244 -24.51 -23.58 -11.85
N LEU A 245 -23.71 -22.54 -11.98
CA LEU A 245 -22.99 -21.93 -10.87
C LEU A 245 -23.93 -21.20 -9.89
N GLU A 246 -24.99 -20.58 -10.40
CA GLU A 246 -26.02 -19.94 -9.59
C GLU A 246 -26.77 -20.97 -8.74
N SER A 247 -27.18 -22.08 -9.36
CA SER A 247 -27.81 -23.20 -8.65
C SER A 247 -26.87 -23.81 -7.62
N ALA A 248 -25.60 -24.05 -7.99
CA ALA A 248 -24.60 -24.65 -7.10
C ALA A 248 -24.29 -23.77 -5.87
N THR A 249 -24.41 -22.45 -5.98
CA THR A 249 -24.11 -21.48 -4.91
C THR A 249 -25.34 -20.96 -4.16
N CYS A 250 -26.51 -21.57 -4.40
CA CYS A 250 -27.80 -21.14 -3.85
C CYS A 250 -28.16 -19.68 -4.19
N GLY A 251 -27.79 -19.20 -5.38
CA GLY A 251 -28.06 -17.84 -5.85
C GLY A 251 -27.00 -16.80 -5.46
N PHE A 252 -25.75 -17.22 -5.21
CA PHE A 252 -24.67 -16.34 -4.75
C PHE A 252 -25.03 -15.55 -3.47
N LYS A 253 -25.72 -16.20 -2.52
CA LYS A 253 -26.08 -15.58 -1.24
C LYS A 253 -24.85 -15.16 -0.45
N GLU A 254 -24.97 -14.10 0.32
CA GLU A 254 -23.86 -13.60 1.16
C GLU A 254 -23.42 -14.65 2.21
N GLU A 255 -24.36 -15.49 2.63
CA GLU A 255 -24.13 -16.62 3.55
C GLU A 255 -23.19 -17.70 3.00
N SER A 256 -23.03 -17.82 1.66
CA SER A 256 -22.16 -18.81 1.03
C SER A 256 -20.77 -18.26 0.68
N ILE A 257 -20.46 -17.01 1.06
CA ILE A 257 -19.14 -16.41 0.80
C ILE A 257 -18.08 -17.07 1.69
N VAL A 258 -17.02 -17.57 1.05
CA VAL A 258 -15.83 -18.10 1.72
C VAL A 258 -14.66 -17.11 1.70
N GLY A 259 -14.70 -16.09 0.85
CA GLY A 259 -13.69 -15.04 0.81
C GLY A 259 -14.13 -13.82 0.00
N LYS A 260 -13.72 -12.62 0.44
CA LYS A 260 -14.03 -11.35 -0.23
C LYS A 260 -12.73 -10.60 -0.50
N GLY A 261 -12.44 -10.35 -1.78
CA GLY A 261 -11.33 -9.52 -2.23
C GLY A 261 -11.79 -8.16 -2.74
N SER A 262 -10.85 -7.30 -3.12
CA SER A 262 -11.15 -5.97 -3.67
C SER A 262 -11.89 -5.99 -5.01
N PHE A 263 -11.74 -7.08 -5.79
CA PHE A 263 -12.28 -7.19 -7.15
C PHE A 263 -13.13 -8.46 -7.38
N SER A 264 -13.30 -9.30 -6.36
CA SER A 264 -14.08 -10.56 -6.49
C SER A 264 -14.60 -11.05 -5.14
N CYS A 265 -15.68 -11.85 -5.20
CA CYS A 265 -16.17 -12.66 -4.09
C CYS A 265 -16.01 -14.14 -4.46
N VAL A 266 -15.63 -14.97 -3.49
CA VAL A 266 -15.54 -16.42 -3.65
C VAL A 266 -16.67 -17.05 -2.85
N PHE A 267 -17.48 -17.85 -3.51
CA PHE A 267 -18.62 -18.55 -2.93
C PHE A 267 -18.34 -20.05 -2.84
N LYS A 268 -18.80 -20.69 -1.77
CA LYS A 268 -18.89 -22.14 -1.70
C LYS A 268 -20.07 -22.60 -2.57
N GLY A 269 -19.80 -23.53 -3.47
CA GLY A 269 -20.82 -24.19 -4.28
C GLY A 269 -20.78 -25.70 -4.14
N VAL A 270 -21.89 -26.35 -4.48
CA VAL A 270 -21.97 -27.81 -4.66
C VAL A 270 -22.57 -28.08 -6.04
N LEU A 271 -21.78 -28.68 -6.93
CA LEU A 271 -22.23 -29.05 -8.28
C LEU A 271 -23.26 -30.18 -8.22
N LYS A 272 -23.94 -30.45 -9.34
CA LYS A 272 -25.01 -31.47 -9.43
C LYS A 272 -24.55 -32.88 -9.09
N ASP A 273 -23.29 -33.17 -9.34
CA ASP A 273 -22.63 -34.44 -9.02
C ASP A 273 -22.21 -34.56 -7.54
N GLY A 274 -22.42 -33.51 -6.73
CA GLY A 274 -22.03 -33.43 -5.33
C GLY A 274 -20.62 -32.87 -5.10
N THR A 275 -19.88 -32.51 -6.16
CA THR A 275 -18.54 -31.94 -6.04
C THR A 275 -18.59 -30.57 -5.37
N VAL A 276 -17.84 -30.40 -4.27
CA VAL A 276 -17.74 -29.13 -3.55
C VAL A 276 -16.72 -28.24 -4.26
N VAL A 277 -17.13 -27.03 -4.63
CA VAL A 277 -16.34 -26.09 -5.43
C VAL A 277 -16.25 -24.71 -4.82
N ALA A 278 -15.22 -23.96 -5.19
CA ALA A 278 -15.08 -22.53 -4.90
C ALA A 278 -15.36 -21.73 -6.19
N VAL A 279 -16.45 -20.95 -6.21
CA VAL A 279 -16.86 -20.15 -7.36
C VAL A 279 -16.42 -18.70 -7.15
N LYS A 280 -15.42 -18.26 -7.91
CA LYS A 280 -14.91 -16.88 -7.87
C LYS A 280 -15.70 -16.01 -8.86
N ARG A 281 -16.43 -15.03 -8.35
CA ARG A 281 -17.21 -14.08 -9.15
C ARG A 281 -16.59 -12.68 -9.07
N ALA A 282 -16.30 -12.08 -10.22
CA ALA A 282 -15.78 -10.71 -10.28
C ALA A 282 -16.87 -9.69 -9.87
N ILE A 283 -16.46 -8.65 -9.14
CA ILE A 283 -17.32 -7.52 -8.81
C ILE A 283 -17.25 -6.52 -9.98
N VAL A 284 -18.41 -6.15 -10.53
CA VAL A 284 -18.47 -5.12 -11.58
C VAL A 284 -18.09 -3.78 -10.96
N SER A 285 -16.99 -3.19 -11.44
CA SER A 285 -16.52 -1.86 -11.04
C SER A 285 -16.43 -0.95 -12.28
N PRO A 286 -16.36 0.38 -12.12
CA PRO A 286 -16.31 1.33 -13.25
C PRO A 286 -15.13 1.09 -14.21
N ASN A 287 -14.06 0.41 -13.76
CA ASN A 287 -12.87 0.11 -14.56
C ASN A 287 -12.93 -1.29 -15.21
N MET A 288 -13.99 -1.54 -15.98
CA MET A 288 -14.34 -2.85 -16.55
C MET A 288 -13.20 -3.51 -17.38
N GLN A 289 -12.39 -2.71 -18.09
CA GLN A 289 -11.26 -3.20 -18.91
C GLN A 289 -10.10 -3.80 -18.10
N LYS A 290 -9.87 -3.32 -16.86
CA LYS A 290 -8.79 -3.85 -16.02
C LYS A 290 -9.18 -5.21 -15.43
N ASN A 291 -10.45 -5.34 -15.02
CA ASN A 291 -10.99 -6.58 -14.46
C ASN A 291 -11.02 -7.71 -15.49
N SER A 292 -11.31 -7.41 -16.76
CA SER A 292 -11.30 -8.43 -17.82
C SER A 292 -9.89 -8.97 -18.10
N LYS A 293 -8.86 -8.12 -18.12
CA LYS A 293 -7.46 -8.55 -18.36
C LYS A 293 -6.91 -9.42 -17.22
N GLU A 294 -7.17 -9.05 -15.97
CA GLU A 294 -6.76 -9.85 -14.80
C GLU A 294 -7.46 -11.21 -14.79
N PHE A 295 -8.76 -11.26 -15.13
CA PHE A 295 -9.52 -12.50 -15.25
C PHE A 295 -8.94 -13.45 -16.32
N HIS A 296 -8.68 -12.95 -17.54
CA HIS A 296 -8.12 -13.78 -18.60
C HIS A 296 -6.71 -14.29 -18.27
N THR A 297 -5.91 -13.48 -17.58
CA THR A 297 -4.55 -13.88 -17.18
C THR A 297 -4.60 -15.00 -16.13
N GLU A 298 -5.48 -14.89 -15.13
CA GLU A 298 -5.65 -15.92 -14.10
C GLU A 298 -6.19 -17.23 -14.71
N LEU A 299 -7.15 -17.13 -15.64
CA LEU A 299 -7.71 -18.29 -16.35
C LEU A 299 -6.64 -19.00 -17.19
N ASP A 300 -5.83 -18.25 -17.96
CA ASP A 300 -4.75 -18.84 -18.78
C ASP A 300 -3.71 -19.56 -17.91
N LEU A 301 -3.28 -18.92 -16.82
CA LEU A 301 -2.30 -19.51 -15.90
C LEU A 301 -2.83 -20.80 -15.24
N LEU A 302 -4.04 -20.75 -14.66
CA LEU A 302 -4.59 -21.90 -13.94
C LEU A 302 -4.98 -23.04 -14.88
N SER A 303 -5.33 -22.75 -16.14
CA SER A 303 -5.60 -23.79 -17.14
C SER A 303 -4.36 -24.62 -17.53
N ARG A 304 -3.16 -24.10 -17.27
CA ARG A 304 -1.88 -24.70 -17.65
C ARG A 304 -1.12 -25.30 -16.48
N LEU A 305 -1.53 -25.02 -15.24
CA LEU A 305 -0.86 -25.44 -14.02
C LEU A 305 -1.64 -26.57 -13.35
N ASN A 306 -1.02 -27.73 -13.20
CA ASN A 306 -1.54 -28.85 -12.41
C ASN A 306 -0.42 -29.38 -11.51
N HIS A 307 -0.47 -29.02 -10.23
CA HIS A 307 0.55 -29.40 -9.25
C HIS A 307 -0.09 -29.61 -7.87
N ALA A 308 0.42 -30.56 -7.09
CA ALA A 308 -0.15 -30.93 -5.79
C ALA A 308 -0.20 -29.79 -4.75
N HIS A 309 0.56 -28.72 -4.98
CA HIS A 309 0.65 -27.54 -4.10
C HIS A 309 0.07 -26.26 -4.74
N LEU A 310 -0.58 -26.38 -5.90
CA LEU A 310 -1.26 -25.28 -6.57
C LEU A 310 -2.76 -25.56 -6.61
N LEU A 311 -3.57 -24.50 -6.57
CA LEU A 311 -5.00 -24.61 -6.76
C LEU A 311 -5.27 -25.02 -8.20
N ASN A 312 -5.95 -26.16 -8.36
CA ASN A 312 -6.33 -26.65 -9.67
C ASN A 312 -7.66 -26.00 -10.09
N LEU A 313 -7.68 -25.46 -11.30
CA LEU A 313 -8.92 -25.10 -11.97
C LEU A 313 -9.59 -26.37 -12.50
N LEU A 314 -10.89 -26.49 -12.28
CA LEU A 314 -11.71 -27.59 -12.80
C LEU A 314 -11.90 -27.43 -14.31
#